data_AF-A0A427AL21-F1
#
_entry.id   AF-A0A427AL21-F1
#
_cell.length_a   1.000
_cell.length_b   1.000
_cell.length_c   1.000
_cell.angle_alpha   90.00
_cell.angle_beta   90.00
_cell.angle_gamma   90.00
#
_symmetry.space_group_name_H-M   'P 1'
#
loop_
_entity.id
_entity.type
_entity.pdbx_description
1 polymer ?
#
loop_
_entity_poly.entity_id
_entity_poly.type
_entity_poly.pdbx_seq_one_letter_code
_entity_poly.pdbx_strand_id
1 'polypeptide(L)'
;MIWVAGGGKDGCVTAVAGCGKGQWRNRGLGSSRSFILDRTASVEADRENKEIRGAGGATVRHARRSFCSPSRSGRAEKRSNLGCLHLKITIVIILRQKLKMVKICCLGAGYVGGPTMAVIALKCPSVEVVVVDISVARIAAWNSDQLPIYEPGLDDVVKQCRGRNLFFSTEIEKHIGQADIVFVSVNTPTKTRGLGAGKAADLTYWESAARMIADIAKSDKVVVEKSTVPVKTAEAIEKILIHNSKGINFQILSNPEFLAEGTAIQDLFNPDRVLIGGRETPEGKKAVQALKQVYANWVPEDRIITTNLWSAELSKLAANAFLAQRISSVNAISALCEATGADVAEVAYSVGKDTRIGPRFLSASVGFGGSCFQKDILSLVYICECNGLPEVASYWKDVIKVNDYQKSRFVNRVVSSMFNTVSEKKIAVLGFAFKKDTGDTRETPAIDVCKGLLGDKAKISIYDPQVSEEQIQRDLALKKFDWDHPVHLQPTSPTAVKQQVTVTWDAYEATKGAHGVCILTEWDEFSKLDYVKIYENMQKPAFIFDGRNVIDPQKLREIGFIVFSIGKPLDPWLKDMPAMV
;
A
#
# COMPACT_ATOMS: atom_id res chain seq x y z
N MET A 1 -15.90 40.33 37.69
CA MET A 1 -16.52 40.65 38.99
C MET A 1 -17.91 41.22 38.74
N ILE A 2 -18.83 40.90 39.64
CA ILE A 2 -20.30 41.02 39.72
C ILE A 2 -20.93 42.32 39.15
N TRP A 3 -22.08 42.18 38.43
CA TRP A 3 -23.40 42.90 38.50
C TRP A 3 -24.08 42.86 37.11
N VAL A 4 -25.16 42.08 36.83
CA VAL A 4 -26.59 42.10 37.21
C VAL A 4 -27.47 43.15 36.47
N ALA A 5 -28.47 42.59 35.75
CA ALA A 5 -29.82 43.07 35.39
C ALA A 5 -30.07 44.05 34.21
N GLY A 6 -31.10 43.71 33.43
CA GLY A 6 -31.80 44.62 32.51
C GLY A 6 -32.72 43.87 31.54
N GLY A 7 -34.00 43.69 31.90
CA GLY A 7 -35.03 43.13 31.02
C GLY A 7 -35.67 44.20 30.10
N GLY A 8 -36.34 43.73 29.04
CA GLY A 8 -37.22 44.53 28.19
C GLY A 8 -37.91 43.66 27.15
N LYS A 9 -39.24 43.52 27.26
CA LYS A 9 -40.17 42.92 26.27
C LYS A 9 -40.97 44.03 25.59
N ASP A 10 -41.64 43.63 24.49
CA ASP A 10 -42.65 44.31 23.65
C ASP A 10 -42.09 44.79 22.29
N GLY A 11 -42.66 44.50 21.11
CA GLY A 11 -43.91 43.81 20.74
C GLY A 11 -44.12 43.80 19.20
N CYS A 12 -45.33 43.36 18.80
CA CYS A 12 -45.96 43.28 17.44
C CYS A 12 -45.62 42.06 16.56
N VAL A 13 -46.50 41.03 16.42
CA VAL A 13 -47.84 40.93 15.77
C VAL A 13 -47.71 40.94 14.23
N THR A 14 -47.90 39.80 13.54
CA THR A 14 -49.19 39.42 12.93
C THR A 14 -49.23 37.93 12.57
N ALA A 15 -50.42 37.33 12.72
CA ALA A 15 -50.75 35.93 12.45
C ALA A 15 -51.70 35.81 11.24
N VAL A 16 -52.24 34.59 11.05
CA VAL A 16 -53.42 34.17 10.25
C VAL A 16 -53.01 33.44 8.94
N ALA A 17 -53.48 32.24 8.59
CA ALA A 17 -54.49 31.32 9.13
C ALA A 17 -54.22 29.89 8.61
N GLY A 18 -54.88 28.91 9.24
CA GLY A 18 -54.78 27.49 8.89
C GLY A 18 -55.96 26.94 8.08
N CYS A 19 -55.90 25.60 7.95
CA CYS A 19 -56.99 24.62 7.80
C CYS A 19 -57.41 24.21 6.38
N GLY A 20 -57.29 22.89 6.12
CA GLY A 20 -57.91 22.20 4.99
C GLY A 20 -57.84 20.69 5.14
N LYS A 21 -58.91 20.07 5.64
CA LYS A 21 -59.17 18.63 5.62
C LYS A 21 -59.46 18.17 4.18
N GLY A 22 -59.02 16.95 3.81
CA GLY A 22 -59.44 16.30 2.57
C GLY A 22 -59.45 14.78 2.69
N GLN A 23 -60.65 14.20 2.84
CA GLN A 23 -60.96 12.80 2.55
C GLN A 23 -61.22 12.66 1.04
N TRP A 24 -60.72 11.59 0.40
CA TRP A 24 -61.30 11.04 -0.83
C TRP A 24 -61.23 9.51 -0.85
N ARG A 25 -62.34 8.92 -1.33
CA ARG A 25 -62.69 7.49 -1.42
C ARG A 25 -62.14 6.83 -2.70
N ASN A 26 -61.95 5.50 -2.60
CA ASN A 26 -62.15 4.39 -3.57
C ASN A 26 -62.09 4.62 -5.10
N ARG A 27 -61.31 3.73 -5.75
CA ARG A 27 -61.59 2.84 -6.92
C ARG A 27 -60.21 2.37 -7.44
N GLY A 28 -59.91 1.15 -7.86
CA GLY A 28 -60.65 -0.08 -8.12
C GLY A 28 -59.63 -1.12 -8.63
N LEU A 29 -59.98 -2.40 -8.50
CA LEU A 29 -59.19 -3.56 -8.87
C LEU A 29 -58.90 -3.68 -10.38
N GLY A 30 -57.80 -4.37 -10.69
CA GLY A 30 -57.76 -5.39 -11.75
C GLY A 30 -57.09 -4.99 -13.07
N SER A 31 -55.90 -5.52 -13.33
CA SER A 31 -55.76 -6.70 -14.20
C SER A 31 -54.30 -6.90 -14.62
N SER A 32 -53.89 -8.14 -14.44
CA SER A 32 -52.75 -8.84 -15.03
C SER A 32 -52.65 -8.68 -16.54
N ARG A 33 -51.46 -8.36 -17.05
CA ARG A 33 -51.00 -8.84 -18.37
C ARG A 33 -49.52 -9.17 -18.36
N SER A 34 -49.29 -10.45 -18.57
CA SER A 34 -48.08 -11.15 -18.96
C SER A 34 -47.49 -10.51 -20.23
N PHE A 35 -46.17 -10.26 -20.23
CA PHE A 35 -45.42 -10.01 -21.45
C PHE A 35 -44.59 -11.24 -21.79
N ILE A 36 -45.04 -11.94 -22.83
CA ILE A 36 -44.23 -12.82 -23.67
C ILE A 36 -43.38 -11.87 -24.53
N LEU A 37 -42.06 -12.04 -24.54
CA LEU A 37 -41.19 -11.47 -25.57
C LEU A 37 -40.42 -12.58 -26.25
N ASP A 38 -40.56 -12.52 -27.56
CA ASP A 38 -40.20 -13.49 -28.57
C ASP A 38 -38.69 -13.46 -28.87
N ARG A 39 -38.22 -14.60 -29.36
CA ARG A 39 -36.85 -14.86 -29.81
C ARG A 39 -36.62 -14.23 -31.18
N THR A 40 -35.40 -13.75 -31.42
CA THR A 40 -34.62 -13.83 -32.69
C THR A 40 -33.35 -13.01 -32.43
N ALA A 41 -32.13 -13.56 -32.45
CA ALA A 41 -31.36 -14.21 -33.52
C ALA A 41 -30.12 -13.32 -33.79
N SER A 42 -28.94 -13.83 -33.45
CA SER A 42 -27.66 -13.56 -34.15
C SER A 42 -26.55 -14.35 -33.46
N VAL A 43 -26.19 -15.49 -34.06
CA VAL A 43 -24.94 -16.23 -33.80
C VAL A 43 -24.32 -16.43 -35.17
N GLU A 44 -23.20 -15.76 -35.42
CA GLU A 44 -22.26 -16.11 -36.49
C GLU A 44 -20.95 -16.51 -35.82
N ALA A 45 -20.52 -17.73 -36.13
CA ALA A 45 -19.31 -18.35 -35.64
C ALA A 45 -18.39 -18.57 -36.83
N ASP A 46 -17.20 -17.96 -36.79
CA ASP A 46 -16.12 -18.23 -37.72
C ASP A 46 -15.42 -19.55 -37.36
N ARG A 47 -15.35 -20.45 -38.34
CA ARG A 47 -14.40 -21.57 -38.42
C ARG A 47 -13.99 -21.74 -39.87
N GLU A 48 -12.69 -21.65 -40.14
CA GLU A 48 -11.88 -22.64 -40.87
C GLU A 48 -10.51 -22.05 -41.25
N ASN A 49 -9.43 -22.63 -40.72
CA ASN A 49 -8.53 -23.46 -41.54
C ASN A 49 -7.32 -23.95 -40.73
N LYS A 50 -7.03 -25.25 -40.83
CA LYS A 50 -5.76 -25.86 -40.43
C LYS A 50 -5.54 -27.13 -41.27
N GLU A 51 -4.25 -27.41 -41.52
CA GLU A 51 -3.66 -28.70 -41.98
C GLU A 51 -3.63 -28.95 -43.51
N ILE A 52 -2.57 -29.49 -44.18
CA ILE A 52 -1.33 -30.17 -43.75
C ILE A 52 -0.33 -30.46 -44.94
N ARG A 53 0.98 -30.54 -44.62
CA ARG A 53 2.17 -31.26 -45.23
C ARG A 53 2.66 -30.94 -46.67
N GLY A 54 3.95 -31.00 -47.04
CA GLY A 54 5.23 -31.35 -46.37
C GLY A 54 6.35 -31.71 -47.40
N ALA A 55 7.63 -31.69 -46.96
CA ALA A 55 8.91 -32.11 -47.59
C ALA A 55 9.56 -31.18 -48.65
N GLY A 56 10.88 -30.92 -48.69
CA GLY A 56 12.04 -31.30 -47.86
C GLY A 56 13.37 -30.85 -48.51
N GLY A 57 14.51 -31.02 -47.82
CA GLY A 57 15.84 -31.16 -48.44
C GLY A 57 16.81 -29.97 -48.33
N ALA A 58 18.04 -30.26 -47.93
CA ALA A 58 19.08 -29.34 -47.46
C ALA A 58 20.30 -29.22 -48.43
N THR A 59 21.18 -28.25 -48.09
CA THR A 59 22.66 -28.22 -48.23
C THR A 59 23.38 -27.88 -49.56
N VAL A 60 23.94 -26.66 -49.58
CA VAL A 60 25.36 -26.23 -49.76
C VAL A 60 26.31 -27.05 -50.65
N ARG A 61 26.98 -26.37 -51.61
CA ARG A 61 28.37 -26.66 -52.05
C ARG A 61 29.17 -25.41 -52.44
N HIS A 62 30.48 -25.51 -52.20
CA HIS A 62 31.55 -24.52 -52.31
C HIS A 62 32.42 -24.70 -53.57
N ALA A 63 32.92 -23.56 -54.10
CA ALA A 63 34.29 -23.22 -54.52
C ALA A 63 35.06 -23.93 -55.67
N ARG A 64 35.64 -23.10 -56.58
CA ARG A 64 37.09 -22.92 -56.98
C ARG A 64 37.15 -22.20 -58.36
N ARG A 65 37.79 -21.03 -58.58
CA ARG A 65 39.20 -20.53 -58.59
C ARG A 65 40.04 -20.84 -59.85
N SER A 66 40.46 -19.78 -60.58
CA SER A 66 41.76 -19.58 -61.32
C SER A 66 41.75 -18.22 -62.09
N PHE A 67 42.59 -17.20 -61.76
CA PHE A 67 43.91 -16.77 -62.33
C PHE A 67 43.96 -16.66 -63.89
N CYS A 68 44.49 -15.66 -64.62
CA CYS A 68 45.47 -14.56 -64.40
C CYS A 68 45.42 -13.47 -65.55
N SER A 69 45.78 -12.21 -65.23
CA SER A 69 46.26 -10.96 -65.95
C SER A 69 46.61 -10.89 -67.48
N PRO A 70 47.03 -9.73 -68.08
CA PRO A 70 46.65 -8.29 -67.95
C PRO A 70 46.56 -7.50 -69.31
N SER A 71 45.93 -6.32 -69.35
CA SER A 71 46.31 -5.25 -70.32
C SER A 71 45.89 -3.84 -69.90
N ARG A 72 46.77 -2.88 -70.18
CA ARG A 72 46.75 -1.42 -69.88
C ARG A 72 45.65 -0.66 -70.62
N SER A 73 45.07 0.36 -69.98
CA SER A 73 45.11 1.77 -70.43
C SER A 73 44.16 2.67 -69.61
N GLY A 74 44.60 3.88 -69.28
CA GLY A 74 43.72 5.07 -69.23
C GLY A 74 43.31 5.61 -67.86
N ARG A 75 43.96 6.72 -67.49
CA ARG A 75 43.56 7.78 -66.52
C ARG A 75 42.09 7.81 -66.05
N ALA A 76 41.88 7.86 -64.73
CA ALA A 76 41.28 8.98 -63.98
C ALA A 76 41.05 8.57 -62.49
N GLU A 77 40.85 9.57 -61.63
CA GLU A 77 40.39 9.46 -60.23
C GLU A 77 41.42 9.23 -59.11
N LYS A 78 42.30 10.22 -58.92
CA LYS A 78 42.70 10.65 -57.58
C LYS A 78 41.57 11.49 -56.95
N ARG A 79 40.53 10.87 -56.38
CA ARG A 79 39.56 11.55 -55.49
C ARG A 79 38.61 10.58 -54.77
N SER A 80 39.10 9.68 -53.91
CA SER A 80 38.18 8.88 -53.07
C SER A 80 38.72 8.34 -51.73
N ASN A 81 39.90 8.77 -51.27
CA ASN A 81 40.42 8.33 -49.96
C ASN A 81 40.14 9.27 -48.78
N LEU A 82 39.56 10.47 -48.99
CA LEU A 82 39.10 11.31 -47.88
C LEU A 82 37.69 10.94 -47.38
N GLY A 83 36.81 10.45 -48.26
CA GLY A 83 35.42 10.11 -47.91
C GLY A 83 35.28 8.87 -47.03
N CYS A 84 36.10 7.83 -47.25
CA CYS A 84 36.06 6.61 -46.45
C CYS A 84 36.67 6.79 -45.05
N LEU A 85 37.66 7.68 -44.90
CA LEU A 85 38.24 8.03 -43.61
C LEU A 85 37.30 8.92 -42.80
N HIS A 86 36.62 9.88 -43.44
CA HIS A 86 35.59 10.70 -42.79
C HIS A 86 34.41 9.85 -42.32
N LEU A 87 33.91 8.92 -43.15
CA LEU A 87 32.80 8.06 -42.76
C LEU A 87 33.15 7.11 -41.60
N LYS A 88 34.38 6.57 -41.56
CA LYS A 88 34.85 5.74 -40.43
C LYS A 88 35.11 6.57 -39.17
N ILE A 89 35.61 7.79 -39.28
CA ILE A 89 35.81 8.70 -38.15
C ILE A 89 34.46 9.20 -37.62
N THR A 90 33.49 9.50 -38.49
CA THR A 90 32.13 9.89 -38.09
C THR A 90 31.38 8.72 -37.47
N ILE A 91 31.50 7.49 -37.98
CA ILE A 91 30.92 6.29 -37.34
C ILE A 91 31.59 6.00 -36.00
N VAL A 92 32.91 6.18 -35.87
CA VAL A 92 33.62 6.03 -34.58
C VAL A 92 33.30 7.18 -33.61
N ILE A 93 33.05 8.41 -34.08
CA ILE A 93 32.63 9.54 -33.23
C ILE A 93 31.17 9.39 -32.79
N ILE A 94 30.29 8.87 -33.66
CA ILE A 94 28.89 8.53 -33.32
C ILE A 94 28.86 7.32 -32.36
N LEU A 95 29.75 6.34 -32.53
CA LEU A 95 29.90 5.20 -31.60
C LEU A 95 30.72 5.53 -30.33
N ARG A 96 31.43 6.68 -30.29
CA ARG A 96 32.22 7.16 -29.13
C ARG A 96 31.61 8.36 -28.40
N GLN A 97 30.42 8.82 -28.78
CA GLN A 97 29.55 9.38 -27.75
C GLN A 97 29.26 8.22 -26.81
N LYS A 98 30.09 8.04 -25.78
CA LYS A 98 29.76 7.21 -24.63
C LYS A 98 28.32 7.55 -24.30
N LEU A 99 27.38 6.64 -24.54
CA LEU A 99 26.02 6.77 -24.03
C LEU A 99 26.22 7.02 -22.54
N LYS A 100 26.01 8.28 -22.13
CA LYS A 100 26.28 8.70 -20.76
C LYS A 100 25.34 7.85 -19.92
N MET A 101 25.91 6.91 -19.18
CA MET A 101 25.16 6.02 -18.31
C MET A 101 24.34 6.91 -17.36
N VAL A 102 23.01 6.77 -17.40
CA VAL A 102 22.13 7.51 -16.50
C VAL A 102 22.43 7.06 -15.08
N LYS A 103 22.71 8.01 -14.20
CA LYS A 103 22.97 7.74 -12.78
C LYS A 103 21.75 8.10 -11.95
N ILE A 104 21.22 7.13 -11.22
CA ILE A 104 20.11 7.31 -10.29
C ILE A 104 20.65 7.20 -8.87
N CYS A 105 20.37 8.21 -8.05
CA CYS A 105 20.59 8.16 -6.60
C CYS A 105 19.22 8.11 -5.90
N CYS A 106 19.02 7.23 -4.93
CA CYS A 106 17.81 7.17 -4.12
C CYS A 106 18.14 7.44 -2.66
N LEU A 107 17.56 8.52 -2.10
CA LEU A 107 17.63 8.86 -0.69
C LEU A 107 16.55 8.09 0.07
N GLY A 108 16.94 7.10 0.86
CA GLY A 108 16.07 6.26 1.68
C GLY A 108 16.11 4.80 1.25
N ALA A 109 16.71 3.95 2.09
CA ALA A 109 16.87 2.51 1.83
C ALA A 109 15.78 1.67 2.52
N GLY A 110 14.55 2.19 2.63
CA GLY A 110 13.42 1.51 3.26
C GLY A 110 12.65 0.59 2.29
N TYR A 111 11.42 0.23 2.69
CA TYR A 111 10.50 -0.64 1.93
C TYR A 111 10.16 -0.14 0.53
N VAL A 112 10.22 1.17 0.28
CA VAL A 112 9.92 1.74 -1.04
C VAL A 112 11.19 1.87 -1.88
N GLY A 113 12.19 2.59 -1.36
CA GLY A 113 13.42 2.90 -2.11
C GLY A 113 14.23 1.66 -2.48
N GLY A 114 14.43 0.73 -1.53
CA GLY A 114 15.23 -0.48 -1.77
C GLY A 114 14.69 -1.35 -2.91
N PRO A 115 13.48 -1.91 -2.78
CA PRO A 115 12.86 -2.75 -3.82
C PRO A 115 12.72 -2.04 -5.17
N THR A 116 12.25 -0.78 -5.19
CA THR A 116 12.07 -0.03 -6.45
C THR A 116 13.40 0.11 -7.19
N MET A 117 14.46 0.49 -6.48
CA MET A 117 15.79 0.68 -7.07
C MET A 117 16.43 -0.64 -7.50
N ALA A 118 16.21 -1.72 -6.75
CA ALA A 118 16.68 -3.05 -7.12
C ALA A 118 16.03 -3.53 -8.43
N VAL A 119 14.72 -3.31 -8.60
CA VAL A 119 14.02 -3.65 -9.84
C VAL A 119 14.46 -2.76 -11.01
N ILE A 120 14.64 -1.44 -10.79
CA ILE A 120 15.19 -0.56 -11.83
C ILE A 120 16.58 -1.04 -12.27
N ALA A 121 17.46 -1.37 -11.34
CA ALA A 121 18.79 -1.87 -11.68
C ALA A 121 18.73 -3.18 -12.48
N LEU A 122 17.86 -4.10 -12.09
CA LEU A 122 17.67 -5.38 -12.80
C LEU A 122 17.15 -5.18 -14.22
N LYS A 123 16.14 -4.32 -14.39
CA LYS A 123 15.46 -4.10 -15.68
C LYS A 123 16.21 -3.13 -16.59
N CYS A 124 17.12 -2.33 -16.05
CA CYS A 124 17.91 -1.34 -16.78
C CYS A 124 19.43 -1.54 -16.54
N PRO A 125 20.08 -2.55 -17.16
CA PRO A 125 21.52 -2.80 -16.97
C PRO A 125 22.44 -1.64 -17.38
N SER A 126 21.93 -0.71 -18.20
CA SER A 126 22.63 0.51 -18.64
C SER A 126 22.42 1.71 -17.71
N VAL A 127 21.77 1.52 -16.55
CA VAL A 127 21.55 2.54 -15.53
C VAL A 127 22.31 2.15 -14.28
N GLU A 128 23.11 3.08 -13.74
CA GLU A 128 23.75 2.92 -12.45
C GLU A 128 22.80 3.42 -11.36
N VAL A 129 22.49 2.58 -10.38
CA VAL A 129 21.56 2.88 -9.31
C VAL A 129 22.30 2.79 -7.98
N VAL A 130 22.24 3.88 -7.21
CA VAL A 130 22.80 3.92 -5.86
C VAL A 130 21.72 4.29 -4.86
N VAL A 131 21.49 3.41 -3.89
CA VAL A 131 20.60 3.66 -2.75
C VAL A 131 21.44 4.14 -1.58
N VAL A 132 21.07 5.26 -0.98
CA VAL A 132 21.77 5.84 0.16
C VAL A 132 20.84 6.07 1.34
N ASP A 133 21.36 5.93 2.55
CA ASP A 133 20.61 6.14 3.79
C ASP A 133 21.59 6.60 4.90
N ILE A 134 21.08 7.39 5.85
CA ILE A 134 21.84 7.82 7.03
C ILE A 134 22.07 6.66 8.01
N SER A 135 21.23 5.62 7.94
CA SER A 135 21.35 4.43 8.78
C SER A 135 22.45 3.51 8.27
N VAL A 136 23.62 3.60 8.90
CA VAL A 136 24.77 2.73 8.63
C VAL A 136 24.40 1.25 8.78
N ALA A 137 23.67 0.90 9.84
CA ALA A 137 23.25 -0.48 10.08
C ALA A 137 22.33 -1.01 8.96
N ARG A 138 21.41 -0.17 8.45
CA ARG A 138 20.52 -0.55 7.35
C ARG A 138 21.28 -0.75 6.04
N ILE A 139 22.22 0.14 5.71
CA ILE A 139 23.08 0.00 4.52
C ILE A 139 23.98 -1.23 4.64
N ALA A 140 24.52 -1.52 5.83
CA ALA A 140 25.29 -2.72 6.07
C ALA A 140 24.46 -3.99 5.81
N ALA A 141 23.21 -4.03 6.29
CA ALA A 141 22.30 -5.14 6.04
C ALA A 141 22.01 -5.31 4.53
N TRP A 142 21.73 -4.23 3.78
CA TRP A 142 21.56 -4.28 2.32
C TRP A 142 22.79 -4.78 1.56
N ASN A 143 23.99 -4.65 2.14
CA ASN A 143 25.24 -5.16 1.60
C ASN A 143 25.61 -6.57 2.12
N SER A 144 24.80 -7.16 3.00
CA SER A 144 25.01 -8.49 3.57
C SER A 144 24.15 -9.57 2.88
N ASP A 145 24.25 -10.82 3.30
CA ASP A 145 23.38 -11.90 2.82
C ASP A 145 21.99 -11.90 3.50
N GLN A 146 21.79 -11.05 4.52
CA GLN A 146 20.52 -10.87 5.20
C GLN A 146 20.01 -9.45 4.99
N LEU A 147 19.05 -9.30 4.08
CA LEU A 147 18.44 -8.01 3.78
C LEU A 147 17.67 -7.46 5.01
N PRO A 148 17.59 -6.13 5.16
CA PRO A 148 16.89 -5.50 6.30
C PRO A 148 15.37 -5.58 6.22
N ILE A 149 14.82 -6.07 5.10
CA ILE A 149 13.39 -6.28 4.88
C ILE A 149 13.18 -7.64 4.22
N TYR A 150 12.08 -8.30 4.60
CA TYR A 150 11.64 -9.53 3.96
C TYR A 150 10.58 -9.20 2.90
N GLU A 151 10.83 -9.61 1.67
CA GLU A 151 9.89 -9.54 0.55
C GLU A 151 10.11 -10.76 -0.35
N PRO A 152 9.06 -11.50 -0.74
CA PRO A 152 9.20 -12.63 -1.65
C PRO A 152 9.91 -12.25 -2.97
N GLY A 153 11.03 -12.91 -3.25
CA GLY A 153 11.85 -12.71 -4.46
C GLY A 153 12.80 -11.51 -4.43
N LEU A 154 12.80 -10.67 -3.39
CA LEU A 154 13.67 -9.49 -3.32
C LEU A 154 15.16 -9.86 -3.24
N ASP A 155 15.49 -10.88 -2.44
CA ASP A 155 16.87 -11.35 -2.25
C ASP A 155 17.52 -11.76 -3.58
N ASP A 156 16.80 -12.50 -4.42
CA ASP A 156 17.25 -12.91 -5.75
C ASP A 156 17.49 -11.70 -6.68
N VAL A 157 16.61 -10.70 -6.65
CA VAL A 157 16.73 -9.47 -7.46
C VAL A 157 17.98 -8.68 -7.04
N VAL A 158 18.18 -8.49 -5.74
CA VAL A 158 19.32 -7.75 -5.20
C VAL A 158 20.62 -8.46 -5.52
N LYS A 159 20.72 -9.77 -5.30
CA LYS A 159 21.93 -10.57 -5.58
C LYS A 159 22.36 -10.50 -7.05
N GLN A 160 21.42 -10.43 -7.99
CA GLN A 160 21.73 -10.35 -9.42
C GLN A 160 22.36 -9.01 -9.85
N CYS A 161 22.10 -7.93 -9.10
CA CYS A 161 22.45 -6.56 -9.52
C CYS A 161 23.49 -5.90 -8.62
N ARG A 162 23.53 -6.28 -7.34
CA ARG A 162 24.41 -5.69 -6.32
C ARG A 162 25.88 -5.83 -6.73
N GLY A 163 26.61 -4.73 -6.70
CA GLY A 163 28.01 -4.67 -7.11
C GLY A 163 28.24 -4.62 -8.63
N ARG A 164 27.19 -4.73 -9.45
CA ARG A 164 27.27 -4.56 -10.91
C ARG A 164 26.80 -3.18 -11.33
N ASN A 165 25.52 -2.89 -11.09
CA ASN A 165 24.91 -1.60 -11.35
C ASN A 165 23.95 -1.14 -10.24
N LEU A 166 23.78 -1.94 -9.18
CA LEU A 166 23.11 -1.57 -7.94
C LEU A 166 24.13 -1.45 -6.80
N PHE A 167 24.10 -0.35 -6.07
CA PHE A 167 25.00 -0.10 -4.94
C PHE A 167 24.23 0.46 -3.75
N PHE A 168 24.66 0.11 -2.53
CA PHE A 168 24.14 0.66 -1.28
C PHE A 168 25.28 1.36 -0.55
N SER A 169 25.08 2.63 -0.17
CA SER A 169 26.17 3.47 0.36
C SER A 169 25.68 4.45 1.43
N THR A 170 26.58 4.86 2.32
CA THR A 170 26.36 5.99 3.25
C THR A 170 26.97 7.30 2.74
N GLU A 171 27.67 7.28 1.60
CA GLU A 171 28.31 8.46 0.98
C GLU A 171 27.30 9.34 0.21
N ILE A 172 26.34 9.93 0.93
CA ILE A 172 25.22 10.68 0.33
C ILE A 172 25.71 11.81 -0.60
N GLU A 173 26.68 12.61 -0.16
CA GLU A 173 27.17 13.77 -0.91
C GLU A 173 27.76 13.40 -2.27
N LYS A 174 28.56 12.33 -2.29
CA LYS A 174 29.17 11.81 -3.51
C LYS A 174 28.11 11.39 -4.53
N HIS A 175 27.10 10.64 -4.09
CA HIS A 175 26.11 10.07 -5.00
C HIS A 175 25.06 11.07 -5.47
N ILE A 176 24.64 12.03 -4.64
CA ILE A 176 23.82 13.17 -5.09
C ILE A 176 24.58 14.01 -6.13
N GLY A 177 25.86 14.30 -5.89
CA GLY A 177 26.67 15.10 -6.80
C GLY A 177 26.77 14.49 -8.20
N GLN A 178 26.88 13.16 -8.28
CA GLN A 178 27.07 12.41 -9.53
C GLN A 178 25.78 12.04 -10.27
N ALA A 179 24.64 12.00 -9.58
CA ALA A 179 23.37 11.52 -10.16
C ALA A 179 22.80 12.46 -11.23
N ASP A 180 22.10 11.92 -12.22
CA ASP A 180 21.24 12.70 -13.13
C ASP A 180 19.81 12.79 -12.57
N ILE A 181 19.35 11.73 -11.90
CA ILE A 181 18.03 11.62 -11.26
C ILE A 181 18.21 11.29 -9.77
N VAL A 182 17.58 12.06 -8.89
CA VAL A 182 17.58 11.82 -7.45
C VAL A 182 16.16 11.46 -7.00
N PHE A 183 15.93 10.20 -6.66
CA PHE A 183 14.72 9.80 -5.95
C PHE A 183 14.83 10.17 -4.48
N VAL A 184 13.74 10.68 -3.93
CA VAL A 184 13.59 10.90 -2.51
C VAL A 184 12.50 9.93 -2.03
N SER A 185 12.87 9.06 -1.09
CA SER A 185 12.03 7.97 -0.58
C SER A 185 12.14 7.91 0.95
N VAL A 186 12.06 9.08 1.59
CA VAL A 186 12.13 9.21 3.06
C VAL A 186 10.74 9.20 3.69
N ASN A 187 10.68 8.86 4.97
CA ASN A 187 9.42 8.84 5.71
C ASN A 187 8.85 10.25 5.89
N THR A 188 7.53 10.33 5.92
CA THR A 188 6.75 11.55 6.21
C THR A 188 5.80 11.24 7.38
N PRO A 189 6.32 11.02 8.61
CA PRO A 189 5.51 10.50 9.71
C PRO A 189 4.35 11.42 10.06
N THR A 190 3.30 10.89 10.66
CA THR A 190 2.20 11.72 11.14
C THR A 190 2.68 12.63 12.27
N LYS A 191 2.38 13.93 12.22
CA LYS A 191 2.74 14.86 13.30
C LYS A 191 2.08 14.43 14.61
N THR A 192 2.84 14.32 15.69
CA THR A 192 2.31 14.00 17.03
C THR A 192 1.98 15.24 17.87
N ARG A 193 2.41 16.44 17.44
CA ARG A 193 2.21 17.71 18.16
C ARG A 193 2.06 18.90 17.22
N GLY A 194 1.49 19.99 17.74
CA GLY A 194 1.28 21.25 17.01
C GLY A 194 0.15 21.18 15.99
N LEU A 195 0.16 22.11 15.02
CA LEU A 195 -0.89 22.22 14.01
C LEU A 195 -0.98 20.94 13.17
N GLY A 196 -2.17 20.36 13.06
CA GLY A 196 -2.42 19.12 12.32
C GLY A 196 -1.96 17.85 13.03
N ALA A 197 -1.71 17.89 14.34
CA ALA A 197 -1.36 16.69 15.11
C ALA A 197 -2.39 15.55 14.92
N GLY A 198 -1.90 14.34 14.69
CA GLY A 198 -2.68 13.15 14.41
C GLY A 198 -3.26 13.07 12.99
N LYS A 199 -2.93 14.01 12.09
CA LYS A 199 -3.43 13.97 10.70
C LYS A 199 -2.43 14.42 9.64
N ALA A 200 -1.73 15.53 9.90
CA ALA A 200 -0.81 16.12 8.95
C ALA A 200 0.49 15.33 8.89
N ALA A 201 1.04 15.18 7.69
CA ALA A 201 2.36 14.62 7.51
C ALA A 201 3.44 15.61 7.97
N ASP A 202 4.46 15.10 8.64
CA ASP A 202 5.66 15.82 9.00
C ASP A 202 6.64 15.78 7.82
N LEU A 203 6.90 16.95 7.25
CA LEU A 203 7.77 17.12 6.08
C LEU A 203 9.24 17.37 6.45
N THR A 204 9.61 17.29 7.73
CA THR A 204 10.99 17.56 8.22
C THR A 204 12.06 16.84 7.41
N TYR A 205 11.89 15.53 7.16
CA TYR A 205 12.88 14.74 6.42
C TYR A 205 12.91 15.09 4.93
N TRP A 206 11.76 15.44 4.38
CA TRP A 206 11.64 15.81 2.98
C TRP A 206 12.25 17.19 2.71
N GLU A 207 12.01 18.15 3.60
CA GLU A 207 12.66 19.46 3.60
C GLU A 207 14.18 19.33 3.74
N SER A 208 14.64 18.50 4.69
CA SER A 208 16.06 18.23 4.89
C SER A 208 16.72 17.63 3.65
N ALA A 209 16.08 16.65 3.00
CA ALA A 209 16.56 16.06 1.76
C ALA A 209 16.64 17.10 0.64
N ALA A 210 15.64 17.98 0.49
CA ALA A 210 15.66 19.04 -0.52
C ALA A 210 16.81 20.03 -0.32
N ARG A 211 17.02 20.50 0.92
CA ARG A 211 18.14 21.41 1.25
C ARG A 211 19.48 20.75 0.96
N MET A 212 19.64 19.50 1.39
CA MET A 212 20.83 18.69 1.13
C MET A 212 21.11 18.55 -0.38
N ILE A 213 20.09 18.24 -1.19
CA ILE A 213 20.21 18.17 -2.65
C ILE A 213 20.67 19.51 -3.22
N ALA A 214 20.06 20.62 -2.80
CA ALA A 214 20.43 21.96 -3.28
C ALA A 214 21.88 22.33 -2.94
N ASP A 215 22.37 21.94 -1.77
CA ASP A 215 23.74 22.23 -1.32
C ASP A 215 24.80 21.44 -2.08
N ILE A 216 24.51 20.18 -2.40
CA ILE A 216 25.47 19.21 -2.94
C ILE A 216 25.48 19.18 -4.48
N ALA A 217 24.33 19.44 -5.12
CA ALA A 217 24.18 19.29 -6.55
C ALA A 217 25.19 20.17 -7.33
N LYS A 218 25.89 19.56 -8.28
CA LYS A 218 26.94 20.19 -9.11
C LYS A 218 26.52 20.40 -10.57
N SER A 219 25.32 19.97 -10.92
CA SER A 219 24.75 20.03 -12.26
C SER A 219 23.23 19.99 -12.14
N ASP A 220 22.53 20.28 -13.24
CA ASP A 220 21.08 20.12 -13.32
C ASP A 220 20.65 18.70 -12.91
N LYS A 221 19.54 18.60 -12.16
CA LYS A 221 19.00 17.33 -11.63
C LYS A 221 17.50 17.22 -11.88
N VAL A 222 17.04 15.99 -12.10
CA VAL A 222 15.63 15.62 -11.91
C VAL A 222 15.45 15.07 -10.51
N VAL A 223 14.63 15.71 -9.68
CA VAL A 223 14.31 15.25 -8.33
C VAL A 223 12.94 14.59 -8.36
N VAL A 224 12.88 13.33 -7.93
CA VAL A 224 11.67 12.51 -8.02
C VAL A 224 11.15 12.20 -6.63
N GLU A 225 9.94 12.68 -6.35
CA GLU A 225 9.18 12.36 -5.17
C GLU A 225 8.58 10.96 -5.31
N LYS A 226 9.03 10.00 -4.48
CA LYS A 226 8.59 8.59 -4.50
C LYS A 226 7.67 8.22 -3.33
N SER A 227 7.85 8.90 -2.20
CA SER A 227 7.11 8.64 -0.97
C SER A 227 5.62 8.97 -1.14
N THR A 228 4.83 8.84 -0.07
CA THR A 228 3.49 9.44 -0.07
C THR A 228 3.57 10.78 0.64
N VAL A 229 3.24 11.85 -0.08
CA VAL A 229 3.28 13.23 0.41
C VAL A 229 1.92 13.92 0.24
N PRO A 230 1.60 14.90 1.09
CA PRO A 230 0.44 15.77 0.88
C PRO A 230 0.49 16.49 -0.47
N VAL A 231 -0.68 16.74 -1.08
CA VAL A 231 -0.77 17.53 -2.32
C VAL A 231 -0.15 18.92 -2.12
N LYS A 232 0.60 19.38 -3.13
CA LYS A 232 1.41 20.61 -3.16
C LYS A 232 2.75 20.53 -2.42
N THR A 233 3.14 19.37 -1.91
CA THR A 233 4.48 19.20 -1.29
C THR A 233 5.58 19.43 -2.31
N ALA A 234 5.44 18.88 -3.52
CA ALA A 234 6.42 19.06 -4.58
C ALA A 234 6.63 20.54 -4.95
N GLU A 235 5.59 21.39 -4.90
CA GLU A 235 5.73 22.84 -5.10
C GLU A 235 6.52 23.51 -3.97
N ALA A 236 6.24 23.17 -2.71
CA ALA A 236 6.96 23.72 -1.58
C ALA A 236 8.47 23.41 -1.67
N ILE A 237 8.78 22.20 -2.14
CA ILE A 237 10.16 21.72 -2.31
C ILE A 237 10.85 22.37 -3.49
N GLU A 238 10.12 22.63 -4.57
CA GLU A 238 10.63 23.39 -5.70
C GLU A 238 11.13 24.76 -5.26
N LYS A 239 10.38 25.44 -4.38
CA LYS A 239 10.79 26.72 -3.81
C LYS A 239 12.11 26.60 -3.07
N ILE A 240 12.33 25.53 -2.29
CA ILE A 240 13.59 25.29 -1.57
C ILE A 240 14.73 25.08 -2.55
N LEU A 241 14.56 24.20 -3.54
CA LEU A 241 15.60 23.91 -4.52
C LEU A 241 15.98 25.14 -5.34
N ILE A 242 15.01 25.92 -5.81
CA ILE A 242 15.24 27.11 -6.65
C ILE A 242 15.96 28.20 -5.85
N HIS A 243 15.50 28.52 -4.64
CA HIS A 243 16.07 29.63 -3.84
C HIS A 243 17.44 29.30 -3.25
N ASN A 244 17.83 28.03 -3.19
CA ASN A 244 19.17 27.60 -2.78
C ASN A 244 20.02 27.16 -3.97
N SER A 245 19.52 27.30 -5.21
CA SER A 245 20.28 26.91 -6.39
C SER A 245 21.47 27.84 -6.60
N LYS A 246 22.62 27.25 -6.95
CA LYS A 246 23.87 27.97 -7.25
C LYS A 246 24.08 28.06 -8.77
N GLY A 247 23.03 28.47 -9.50
CA GLY A 247 23.03 28.53 -10.97
C GLY A 247 22.76 27.21 -11.69
N ILE A 248 22.11 26.26 -11.01
CA ILE A 248 21.72 24.94 -11.55
C ILE A 248 20.19 24.82 -11.60
N ASN A 249 19.69 24.07 -12.58
CA ASN A 249 18.26 23.87 -12.76
C ASN A 249 17.80 22.56 -12.11
N PHE A 250 16.66 22.62 -11.43
CA PHE A 250 15.99 21.46 -10.87
C PHE A 250 14.65 21.26 -11.56
N GLN A 251 14.34 20.00 -11.89
CA GLN A 251 12.99 19.60 -12.30
C GLN A 251 12.43 18.65 -11.26
N ILE A 252 11.24 18.95 -10.74
CA ILE A 252 10.57 18.08 -9.76
C ILE A 252 9.50 17.25 -10.46
N LEU A 253 9.55 15.94 -10.18
CA LEU A 253 8.53 14.99 -10.58
C LEU A 253 7.90 14.35 -9.34
N SER A 254 6.62 14.02 -9.42
CA SER A 254 5.98 13.08 -8.50
C SER A 254 5.86 11.73 -9.20
N ASN A 255 6.31 10.67 -8.56
CA ASN A 255 6.24 9.30 -9.06
C ASN A 255 5.82 8.36 -7.92
N PRO A 256 4.54 8.41 -7.51
CA PRO A 256 4.07 7.63 -6.37
C PRO A 256 4.35 6.14 -6.53
N GLU A 257 4.58 5.45 -5.42
CA GLU A 257 4.62 4.00 -5.38
C GLU A 257 3.19 3.41 -5.35
N PHE A 258 2.98 2.19 -5.85
CA PHE A 258 1.73 1.43 -5.69
C PHE A 258 1.95 -0.05 -5.31
N LEU A 259 3.13 -0.38 -4.80
CA LEU A 259 3.45 -1.70 -4.29
C LEU A 259 2.70 -1.99 -2.98
N ALA A 260 2.43 -3.26 -2.73
CA ALA A 260 1.94 -3.74 -1.44
C ALA A 260 2.99 -4.67 -0.81
N GLU A 261 3.17 -4.56 0.50
CA GLU A 261 4.06 -5.47 1.24
C GLU A 261 3.59 -6.93 1.10
N GLY A 262 4.54 -7.84 0.93
CA GLY A 262 4.33 -9.26 0.61
C GLY A 262 4.17 -9.55 -0.89
N THR A 263 3.94 -8.53 -1.73
CA THR A 263 3.87 -8.67 -3.20
C THR A 263 4.73 -7.66 -3.94
N ALA A 264 5.64 -6.97 -3.26
CA ALA A 264 6.30 -5.78 -3.79
C ALA A 264 7.06 -6.02 -5.10
N ILE A 265 7.75 -7.17 -5.21
CA ILE A 265 8.51 -7.53 -6.42
C ILE A 265 7.59 -7.80 -7.60
N GLN A 266 6.47 -8.51 -7.38
CA GLN A 266 5.50 -8.79 -8.42
C GLN A 266 4.83 -7.49 -8.91
N ASP A 267 4.48 -6.60 -7.98
CA ASP A 267 3.88 -5.30 -8.28
C ASP A 267 4.83 -4.40 -9.08
N LEU A 268 6.14 -4.46 -8.79
CA LEU A 268 7.17 -3.70 -9.52
C LEU A 268 7.50 -4.31 -10.90
N PHE A 269 7.44 -5.63 -11.04
CA PHE A 269 7.66 -6.31 -12.32
C PHE A 269 6.50 -6.15 -13.28
N ASN A 270 5.26 -6.16 -12.78
CA ASN A 270 4.07 -6.06 -13.59
C ASN A 270 3.05 -5.09 -12.98
N PRO A 271 3.37 -3.79 -12.91
CA PRO A 271 2.49 -2.81 -12.30
C PRO A 271 1.21 -2.65 -13.11
N ASP A 272 0.08 -2.47 -12.43
CA ASP A 272 -1.18 -2.05 -13.09
C ASP A 272 -0.97 -0.74 -13.88
N ARG A 273 -0.21 0.18 -13.28
CA ARG A 273 0.22 1.45 -13.87
C ARG A 273 1.46 2.00 -13.19
N VAL A 274 2.25 2.76 -13.93
CA VAL A 274 3.24 3.72 -13.41
C VAL A 274 2.67 5.11 -13.59
N LEU A 275 2.71 5.95 -12.55
CA LEU A 275 2.22 7.33 -12.59
C LEU A 275 3.39 8.30 -12.48
N ILE A 276 3.50 9.25 -13.41
CA ILE A 276 4.54 10.29 -13.39
C ILE A 276 3.86 11.66 -13.56
N GLY A 277 3.99 12.51 -12.55
CA GLY A 277 3.56 13.90 -12.55
C GLY A 277 4.72 14.85 -12.78
N GLY A 278 4.57 15.86 -13.62
CA GLY A 278 5.56 16.93 -13.81
C GLY A 278 4.94 18.31 -14.02
N ARG A 279 5.78 19.34 -14.17
CA ARG A 279 5.32 20.67 -14.55
C ARG A 279 4.93 20.71 -16.03
N GLU A 280 3.91 21.51 -16.36
CA GLU A 280 3.46 21.75 -17.73
C GLU A 280 4.34 22.80 -18.45
N THR A 281 5.67 22.62 -18.37
CA THR A 281 6.68 23.43 -19.05
C THR A 281 7.50 22.55 -20.01
N PRO A 282 8.21 23.11 -20.99
CA PRO A 282 9.08 22.33 -21.87
C PRO A 282 10.11 21.49 -21.11
N GLU A 283 10.72 22.06 -20.08
CA GLU A 283 11.72 21.40 -19.23
C GLU A 283 11.07 20.31 -18.37
N GLY A 284 9.88 20.56 -17.82
CA GLY A 284 9.12 19.60 -17.04
C GLY A 284 8.71 18.38 -17.88
N LYS A 285 8.24 18.60 -19.11
CA LYS A 285 7.91 17.53 -20.07
C LYS A 285 9.13 16.71 -20.45
N LYS A 286 10.30 17.35 -20.61
CA LYS A 286 11.57 16.65 -20.85
C LYS A 286 11.97 15.78 -19.67
N ALA A 287 11.81 16.26 -18.44
CA ALA A 287 12.08 15.48 -17.22
C ALA A 287 11.12 14.28 -17.09
N VAL A 288 9.82 14.48 -17.31
CA VAL A 288 8.82 13.40 -17.35
C VAL A 288 9.23 12.34 -18.37
N GLN A 289 9.62 12.76 -19.58
CA GLN A 289 10.02 11.85 -20.64
C GLN A 289 11.29 11.06 -20.28
N ALA A 290 12.27 11.69 -19.63
CA ALA A 290 13.48 11.01 -19.16
C ALA A 290 13.15 9.90 -18.15
N LEU A 291 12.25 10.15 -17.20
CA LEU A 291 11.82 9.12 -16.25
C LEU A 291 10.93 8.05 -16.90
N LYS A 292 10.04 8.43 -17.83
CA LYS A 292 9.23 7.49 -18.61
C LYS A 292 10.10 6.50 -19.37
N GLN A 293 11.21 6.95 -19.97
CA GLN A 293 12.16 6.09 -20.69
C GLN A 293 12.81 5.05 -19.78
N VAL A 294 13.04 5.36 -18.49
CA VAL A 294 13.55 4.37 -17.53
C VAL A 294 12.52 3.25 -17.35
N TYR A 295 11.27 3.59 -17.03
CA TYR A 295 10.20 2.60 -16.84
C TYR A 295 9.85 1.82 -18.10
N ALA A 296 9.95 2.43 -19.28
CA ALA A 296 9.65 1.80 -20.57
C ALA A 296 10.58 0.63 -20.94
N ASN A 297 11.68 0.41 -20.18
CA ASN A 297 12.53 -0.78 -20.36
C ASN A 297 11.80 -2.09 -20.01
N TRP A 298 10.75 -2.06 -19.17
CA TRP A 298 9.98 -3.26 -18.84
C TRP A 298 8.48 -3.04 -18.68
N VAL A 299 8.03 -1.79 -18.46
CA VAL A 299 6.62 -1.47 -18.36
C VAL A 299 6.10 -1.04 -19.73
N PRO A 300 5.04 -1.69 -20.27
CA PRO A 300 4.38 -1.25 -21.49
C PRO A 300 3.95 0.23 -21.42
N GLU A 301 4.14 0.98 -22.50
CA GLU A 301 3.91 2.42 -22.51
C GLU A 301 2.46 2.83 -22.19
N ASP A 302 1.49 2.01 -22.55
CA ASP A 302 0.06 2.20 -22.26
C ASP A 302 -0.25 2.12 -20.76
N ARG A 303 0.65 1.51 -19.97
CA ARG A 303 0.59 1.48 -18.50
C ARG A 303 1.41 2.57 -17.83
N ILE A 304 2.10 3.45 -18.58
CA ILE A 304 2.82 4.60 -18.04
C ILE A 304 1.99 5.87 -18.23
N ILE A 305 1.32 6.30 -17.17
CA ILE A 305 0.45 7.46 -17.16
C ILE A 305 1.27 8.70 -16.78
N THR A 306 1.25 9.71 -17.65
CA THR A 306 1.87 11.01 -17.39
C THR A 306 0.82 12.07 -17.13
N THR A 307 1.00 12.90 -16.10
CA THR A 307 0.04 13.94 -15.71
C THR A 307 0.78 15.18 -15.16
N ASN A 308 0.03 16.19 -14.70
CA ASN A 308 0.61 17.29 -13.96
C ASN A 308 1.00 16.88 -12.53
N LEU A 309 1.92 17.62 -11.94
CA LEU A 309 2.53 17.34 -10.64
C LEU A 309 1.50 17.05 -9.53
N TRP A 310 0.52 17.93 -9.34
CA TRP A 310 -0.45 17.79 -8.24
C TRP A 310 -1.45 16.67 -8.47
N SER A 311 -1.79 16.39 -9.73
CA SER A 311 -2.68 15.27 -10.07
C SER A 311 -2.03 13.94 -9.73
N ALA A 312 -0.70 13.81 -9.89
CA ALA A 312 0.00 12.61 -9.45
C ALA A 312 -0.02 12.43 -7.92
N GLU A 313 0.29 13.48 -7.16
CA GLU A 313 0.24 13.45 -5.68
C GLU A 313 -1.17 13.09 -5.18
N LEU A 314 -2.20 13.77 -5.68
CA LEU A 314 -3.59 13.55 -5.26
C LEU A 314 -4.09 12.15 -5.64
N SER A 315 -3.70 11.64 -6.82
CA SER A 315 -4.12 10.31 -7.28
C SER A 315 -3.67 9.19 -6.35
N LYS A 316 -2.49 9.32 -5.72
CA LYS A 316 -2.02 8.34 -4.72
C LYS A 316 -2.88 8.34 -3.47
N LEU A 317 -3.12 9.53 -2.88
CA LEU A 317 -3.97 9.66 -1.70
C LEU A 317 -5.39 9.18 -1.98
N ALA A 318 -5.97 9.57 -3.12
CA ALA A 318 -7.28 9.13 -3.54
C ALA A 318 -7.34 7.62 -3.73
N ALA A 319 -6.40 7.01 -4.46
CA ALA A 319 -6.38 5.57 -4.68
C ALA A 319 -6.36 4.78 -3.35
N ASN A 320 -5.51 5.17 -2.41
CA ASN A 320 -5.43 4.53 -1.09
C ASN A 320 -6.72 4.75 -0.27
N ALA A 321 -7.32 5.94 -0.35
CA ALA A 321 -8.60 6.23 0.29
C ALA A 321 -9.75 5.36 -0.28
N PHE A 322 -9.81 5.16 -1.60
CA PHE A 322 -10.79 4.28 -2.24
C PHE A 322 -10.59 2.81 -1.85
N LEU A 323 -9.36 2.32 -1.78
CA LEU A 323 -9.07 0.96 -1.33
C LEU A 323 -9.53 0.73 0.12
N ALA A 324 -9.16 1.63 1.02
CA ALA A 324 -9.56 1.57 2.42
C ALA A 324 -11.08 1.75 2.61
N GLN A 325 -11.71 2.62 1.81
CA GLN A 325 -13.16 2.80 1.81
C GLN A 325 -13.88 1.49 1.51
N ARG A 326 -13.43 0.71 0.52
CA ARG A 326 -14.04 -0.59 0.19
C ARG A 326 -14.00 -1.55 1.39
N ILE A 327 -12.88 -1.60 2.11
CA ILE A 327 -12.73 -2.41 3.33
C ILE A 327 -13.70 -1.92 4.42
N SER A 328 -13.74 -0.62 4.69
CA SER A 328 -14.68 -0.06 5.67
C SER A 328 -16.14 -0.29 5.27
N SER A 329 -16.48 -0.17 3.99
CA SER A 329 -17.84 -0.43 3.49
C SER A 329 -18.25 -1.88 3.72
N VAL A 330 -17.41 -2.87 3.37
CA VAL A 330 -17.75 -4.27 3.62
C VAL A 330 -17.74 -4.61 5.11
N ASN A 331 -16.88 -3.97 5.92
CA ASN A 331 -16.89 -4.10 7.37
C ASN A 331 -18.18 -3.54 7.99
N ALA A 332 -18.69 -2.41 7.51
CA ALA A 332 -19.99 -1.91 7.94
C ALA A 332 -21.12 -2.90 7.63
N ILE A 333 -21.11 -3.50 6.43
CA ILE A 333 -22.05 -4.56 6.05
C ILE A 333 -21.88 -5.80 6.93
N SER A 334 -20.66 -6.15 7.34
CA SER A 334 -20.41 -7.31 8.22
C SER A 334 -21.19 -7.21 9.54
N ALA A 335 -21.27 -6.03 10.15
CA ALA A 335 -22.05 -5.84 11.36
C ALA A 335 -23.56 -6.04 11.12
N LEU A 336 -24.06 -5.61 9.97
CA LEU A 336 -25.46 -5.83 9.58
C LEU A 336 -25.74 -7.33 9.31
N CYS A 337 -24.81 -8.03 8.67
CA CYS A 337 -24.89 -9.47 8.46
C CYS A 337 -25.02 -10.24 9.78
N GLU A 338 -24.18 -9.91 10.77
CA GLU A 338 -24.24 -10.50 12.12
C GLU A 338 -25.60 -10.27 12.79
N ALA A 339 -26.18 -9.07 12.63
CA ALA A 339 -27.47 -8.70 13.24
C ALA A 339 -28.69 -9.33 12.53
N THR A 340 -28.57 -9.68 11.26
CA THR A 340 -29.68 -10.15 10.41
C THR A 340 -29.62 -11.64 10.09
N GLY A 341 -28.49 -12.29 10.37
CA GLY A 341 -28.26 -13.70 10.04
C GLY A 341 -27.78 -13.95 8.61
N ALA A 342 -27.35 -12.91 7.89
CA ALA A 342 -26.68 -13.06 6.59
C ALA A 342 -25.18 -13.39 6.75
N ASP A 343 -24.54 -13.83 5.67
CA ASP A 343 -23.08 -14.06 5.60
C ASP A 343 -22.42 -12.99 4.71
N VAL A 344 -21.46 -12.25 5.28
CA VAL A 344 -20.76 -11.17 4.59
C VAL A 344 -19.93 -11.67 3.40
N ALA A 345 -19.42 -12.91 3.43
CA ALA A 345 -18.67 -13.49 2.32
C ALA A 345 -19.60 -13.75 1.12
N GLU A 346 -20.83 -14.21 1.36
CA GLU A 346 -21.84 -14.38 0.31
C GLU A 346 -22.29 -13.03 -0.26
N VAL A 347 -22.52 -12.05 0.60
CA VAL A 347 -22.89 -10.68 0.19
C VAL A 347 -21.77 -10.05 -0.63
N ALA A 348 -20.52 -10.11 -0.15
CA ALA A 348 -19.35 -9.60 -0.85
C ALA A 348 -19.12 -10.29 -2.19
N TYR A 349 -19.31 -11.61 -2.26
CA TYR A 349 -19.25 -12.38 -3.50
C TYR A 349 -20.30 -11.88 -4.51
N SER A 350 -21.55 -11.74 -4.08
CA SER A 350 -22.65 -11.25 -4.92
C SER A 350 -22.39 -9.83 -5.44
N VAL A 351 -22.03 -8.90 -4.54
CA VAL A 351 -21.68 -7.51 -4.89
C VAL A 351 -20.49 -7.45 -5.84
N GLY A 352 -19.46 -8.27 -5.61
CA GLY A 352 -18.25 -8.32 -6.40
C GLY A 352 -18.41 -8.89 -7.82
N LYS A 353 -19.55 -9.52 -8.14
CA LYS A 353 -19.87 -9.98 -9.51
C LYS A 353 -20.20 -8.85 -10.45
N ASP A 354 -20.67 -7.72 -9.94
CA ASP A 354 -20.84 -6.52 -10.76
C ASP A 354 -19.46 -5.97 -11.15
N THR A 355 -19.10 -6.04 -12.43
CA THR A 355 -17.78 -5.64 -12.93
C THR A 355 -17.48 -4.16 -12.73
N ARG A 356 -18.49 -3.32 -12.50
CA ARG A 356 -18.32 -1.89 -12.16
C ARG A 356 -17.81 -1.71 -10.73
N ILE A 357 -18.04 -2.69 -9.86
CA ILE A 357 -17.55 -2.72 -8.48
C ILE A 357 -16.26 -3.56 -8.40
N GLY A 358 -16.28 -4.75 -9.02
CA GLY A 358 -15.20 -5.72 -9.00
C GLY A 358 -15.05 -6.45 -7.65
N PRO A 359 -14.38 -7.62 -7.63
CA PRO A 359 -14.36 -8.52 -6.47
C PRO A 359 -13.27 -8.21 -5.44
N ARG A 360 -12.28 -7.37 -5.76
CA ARG A 360 -11.10 -7.14 -4.90
C ARG A 360 -11.40 -6.19 -3.75
N PHE A 361 -10.65 -6.28 -2.65
CA PHE A 361 -10.80 -5.40 -1.48
C PHE A 361 -12.22 -5.43 -0.86
N LEU A 362 -12.91 -6.58 -0.95
CA LEU A 362 -14.23 -6.83 -0.35
C LEU A 362 -14.18 -7.93 0.72
N SER A 363 -13.01 -8.20 1.28
CA SER A 363 -12.86 -9.15 2.39
C SER A 363 -13.06 -8.43 3.71
N ALA A 364 -14.13 -8.79 4.44
CA ALA A 364 -14.36 -8.27 5.79
C ALA A 364 -13.29 -8.78 6.76
N SER A 365 -12.88 -7.94 7.70
CA SER A 365 -11.83 -8.21 8.68
C SER A 365 -12.05 -7.43 9.97
N VAL A 366 -11.24 -7.68 10.99
CA VAL A 366 -11.22 -6.94 12.27
C VAL A 366 -10.87 -5.45 12.07
N GLY A 367 -10.23 -5.13 10.94
CA GLY A 367 -9.89 -3.77 10.52
C GLY A 367 -8.76 -3.83 9.49
N PHE A 368 -8.62 -2.78 8.68
CA PHE A 368 -7.40 -2.58 7.93
C PHE A 368 -6.29 -2.00 8.82
N GLY A 369 -5.05 -2.29 8.47
CA GLY A 369 -3.85 -1.72 9.07
C GLY A 369 -2.82 -1.32 8.01
N GLY A 370 -1.54 -1.31 8.40
CA GLY A 370 -0.42 -0.90 7.56
C GLY A 370 -0.22 0.62 7.55
N SER A 371 0.99 1.05 7.21
CA SER A 371 1.40 2.46 7.32
C SER A 371 0.71 3.43 6.35
N CYS A 372 -0.02 2.93 5.36
CA CYS A 372 -0.53 3.75 4.25
C CYS A 372 -1.98 4.20 4.48
N PHE A 373 -2.94 3.30 4.69
CA PHE A 373 -4.36 3.65 4.62
C PHE A 373 -4.80 4.71 5.64
N GLN A 374 -4.56 4.48 6.94
CA GLN A 374 -4.99 5.42 7.96
C GLN A 374 -4.30 6.77 7.80
N LYS A 375 -2.98 6.76 7.61
CA LYS A 375 -2.16 7.95 7.42
C LYS A 375 -2.62 8.78 6.21
N ASP A 376 -2.83 8.15 5.06
CA ASP A 376 -3.16 8.85 3.82
C ASP A 376 -4.58 9.43 3.85
N ILE A 377 -5.54 8.72 4.43
CA ILE A 377 -6.89 9.26 4.62
C ILE A 377 -6.86 10.44 5.60
N LEU A 378 -6.15 10.34 6.72
CA LEU A 378 -6.05 11.44 7.66
C LEU A 378 -5.34 12.66 7.04
N SER A 379 -4.33 12.42 6.20
CA SER A 379 -3.69 13.46 5.40
C SER A 379 -4.68 14.11 4.42
N LEU A 380 -5.48 13.31 3.71
CA LEU A 380 -6.54 13.80 2.81
C LEU A 380 -7.59 14.63 3.56
N VAL A 381 -8.05 14.15 4.72
CA VAL A 381 -8.98 14.87 5.60
C VAL A 381 -8.39 16.22 6.01
N TYR A 382 -7.12 16.25 6.40
CA TYR A 382 -6.44 17.50 6.78
C TYR A 382 -6.30 18.46 5.59
N ILE A 383 -5.98 17.96 4.40
CA ILE A 383 -5.94 18.77 3.17
C ILE A 383 -7.31 19.39 2.88
N CYS A 384 -8.40 18.60 2.99
CA CYS A 384 -9.76 19.11 2.83
C CYS A 384 -10.08 20.22 3.86
N GLU A 385 -9.75 20.01 5.14
CA GLU A 385 -9.92 21.00 6.21
C GLU A 385 -9.16 22.31 5.89
N CYS A 386 -7.90 22.21 5.45
CA CYS A 386 -7.08 23.38 5.09
C CYS A 386 -7.59 24.15 3.85
N ASN A 387 -8.40 23.53 2.99
CA ASN A 387 -8.99 24.16 1.81
C ASN A 387 -10.45 24.58 2.04
N GLY A 388 -10.96 24.52 3.28
CA GLY A 388 -12.32 24.93 3.60
C GLY A 388 -13.39 23.97 3.06
N LEU A 389 -13.09 22.67 2.98
CA LEU A 389 -13.99 21.62 2.48
C LEU A 389 -14.42 20.65 3.60
N PRO A 390 -15.16 21.10 4.63
CA PRO A 390 -15.48 20.30 5.80
C PRO A 390 -16.36 19.08 5.50
N GLU A 391 -17.26 19.16 4.52
CA GLU A 391 -18.13 18.04 4.12
C GLU A 391 -17.30 16.89 3.52
N VAL A 392 -16.34 17.24 2.65
CA VAL A 392 -15.42 16.27 2.03
C VAL A 392 -14.49 15.66 3.08
N ALA A 393 -14.01 16.49 4.03
CA ALA A 393 -13.23 16.01 5.17
C ALA A 393 -14.01 15.00 6.02
N SER A 394 -15.28 15.30 6.33
CA SER A 394 -16.12 14.40 7.13
C SER A 394 -16.37 13.07 6.42
N TYR A 395 -16.66 13.12 5.11
CA TYR A 395 -16.90 11.92 4.31
C TYR A 395 -15.72 10.94 4.37
N TRP A 396 -14.49 11.41 4.15
CA TRP A 396 -13.31 10.55 4.23
C TRP A 396 -12.96 10.14 5.66
N LYS A 397 -13.24 10.99 6.65
CA LYS A 397 -13.03 10.66 8.06
C LYS A 397 -13.91 9.49 8.52
N ASP A 398 -15.10 9.32 7.96
CA ASP A 398 -15.99 8.20 8.30
C ASP A 398 -15.40 6.83 7.91
N VAL A 399 -14.54 6.77 6.89
CA VAL A 399 -13.79 5.55 6.56
C VAL A 399 -12.94 5.08 7.76
N ILE A 400 -12.27 6.01 8.44
CA ILE A 400 -11.48 5.71 9.65
C ILE A 400 -12.39 5.39 10.83
N LYS A 401 -13.48 6.15 11.02
CA LYS A 401 -14.42 5.89 12.13
C LYS A 401 -15.00 4.48 12.07
N VAL A 402 -15.35 4.00 10.87
CA VAL A 402 -15.85 2.62 10.68
C VAL A 402 -14.75 1.59 10.98
N ASN A 403 -13.49 1.85 10.60
CA ASN A 403 -12.38 0.97 10.93
C ASN A 403 -12.13 0.89 12.44
N ASP A 404 -12.15 2.02 13.13
CA ASP A 404 -12.01 2.07 14.59
C ASP A 404 -13.20 1.41 15.30
N TYR A 405 -14.43 1.63 14.81
CA TYR A 405 -15.63 0.92 15.27
C TYR A 405 -15.52 -0.60 15.11
N GLN A 406 -15.00 -1.09 13.98
CA GLN A 406 -14.81 -2.52 13.72
C GLN A 406 -13.87 -3.17 14.75
N LYS A 407 -12.77 -2.50 15.11
CA LYS A 407 -11.83 -2.99 16.12
C LYS A 407 -12.46 -3.01 17.51
N SER A 408 -13.13 -1.91 17.90
CA SER A 408 -13.78 -1.81 19.21
C SER A 408 -14.94 -2.80 19.37
N ARG A 409 -15.80 -2.97 18.35
CA ARG A 409 -16.92 -3.92 18.43
C ARG A 409 -16.44 -5.36 18.51
N PHE A 410 -15.29 -5.69 17.91
CA PHE A 410 -14.67 -7.00 18.02
C PHE A 410 -14.22 -7.26 19.46
N VAL A 411 -13.53 -6.31 20.09
CA VAL A 411 -13.16 -6.39 21.52
C VAL A 411 -14.42 -6.55 22.39
N ASN A 412 -15.44 -5.72 22.18
CA ASN A 412 -16.70 -5.81 22.93
C ASN A 412 -17.34 -7.19 22.77
N ARG A 413 -17.31 -7.77 21.58
CA ARG A 413 -17.80 -9.13 21.33
C ARG A 413 -17.01 -10.17 22.10
N VAL A 414 -15.68 -10.07 22.13
CA VAL A 414 -14.82 -10.99 22.90
C VAL A 414 -15.18 -10.93 24.39
N VAL A 415 -15.28 -9.73 24.95
CA VAL A 415 -15.60 -9.50 26.37
C VAL A 415 -17.01 -9.97 26.71
N SER A 416 -18.02 -9.60 25.90
CA SER A 416 -19.41 -9.93 26.19
C SER A 416 -19.68 -11.43 26.10
N SER A 417 -19.08 -12.11 25.12
CA SER A 417 -19.18 -13.56 24.94
C SER A 417 -18.62 -14.34 26.13
N MET A 418 -17.63 -13.76 26.81
CA MET A 418 -17.00 -14.34 28.00
C MET A 418 -17.57 -13.77 29.30
N PHE A 419 -18.89 -13.57 29.35
CA PHE A 419 -19.63 -13.18 30.55
C PHE A 419 -19.32 -11.75 31.04
N ASN A 420 -19.07 -10.83 30.10
CA ASN A 420 -18.70 -9.43 30.37
C ASN A 420 -17.46 -9.26 31.28
N THR A 421 -16.58 -10.27 31.33
CA THR A 421 -15.34 -10.20 32.09
C THR A 421 -14.25 -11.04 31.47
N VAL A 422 -13.09 -10.43 31.25
CA VAL A 422 -11.86 -11.11 30.79
C VAL A 422 -10.72 -11.00 31.79
N SER A 423 -10.98 -10.43 32.97
CA SER A 423 -9.96 -10.25 34.01
C SER A 423 -9.32 -11.59 34.37
N GLU A 424 -8.00 -11.64 34.34
CA GLU A 424 -7.15 -12.81 34.61
C GLU A 424 -7.34 -14.00 33.65
N LYS A 425 -8.24 -13.91 32.66
CA LYS A 425 -8.43 -14.96 31.65
C LYS A 425 -7.28 -14.92 30.66
N LYS A 426 -6.68 -16.09 30.39
CA LYS A 426 -5.76 -16.26 29.26
C LYS A 426 -6.52 -16.19 27.94
N ILE A 427 -6.15 -15.26 27.06
CA ILE A 427 -6.63 -15.14 25.68
C ILE A 427 -5.44 -15.32 24.74
N ALA A 428 -5.54 -16.26 23.83
CA ALA A 428 -4.54 -16.46 22.79
C ALA A 428 -4.80 -15.50 21.62
N VAL A 429 -3.74 -14.91 21.06
CA VAL A 429 -3.79 -14.08 19.86
C VAL A 429 -2.91 -14.74 18.81
N LEU A 430 -3.53 -15.16 17.70
CA LEU A 430 -2.85 -15.74 16.55
C LEU A 430 -2.77 -14.67 15.46
N GLY A 431 -1.54 -14.22 15.19
CA GLY A 431 -1.24 -13.15 14.26
C GLY A 431 -1.15 -11.78 14.95
N PHE A 432 -0.06 -11.07 14.64
CA PHE A 432 0.21 -9.71 15.11
C PHE A 432 0.57 -8.76 13.96
N ALA A 433 1.19 -9.26 12.88
CA ALA A 433 1.42 -8.49 11.66
C ALA A 433 0.11 -7.92 11.09
N PHE A 434 0.16 -6.79 10.38
CA PHE A 434 -1.08 -6.14 9.90
C PHE A 434 -1.79 -6.95 8.79
N LYS A 435 -1.03 -7.80 8.08
CA LYS A 435 -1.48 -8.76 7.07
C LYS A 435 -0.51 -9.95 7.03
N LYS A 436 -0.86 -11.02 6.30
CA LYS A 436 0.06 -12.14 6.07
C LYS A 436 1.26 -11.77 5.18
N ASP A 437 2.29 -12.60 5.23
CA ASP A 437 3.51 -12.55 4.43
C ASP A 437 4.39 -11.30 4.66
N THR A 438 4.27 -10.67 5.84
CA THR A 438 5.12 -9.55 6.29
C THR A 438 5.37 -9.63 7.81
N GLY A 439 6.48 -9.05 8.27
CA GLY A 439 6.75 -8.80 9.69
C GLY A 439 6.34 -7.40 10.16
N ASP A 440 5.68 -6.61 9.31
CA ASP A 440 5.28 -5.25 9.65
C ASP A 440 4.04 -5.21 10.55
N THR A 441 4.13 -4.38 11.59
CA THR A 441 3.13 -4.23 12.65
C THR A 441 2.53 -2.82 12.68
N ARG A 442 2.96 -1.90 11.80
CA ARG A 442 2.45 -0.53 11.77
C ARG A 442 0.94 -0.53 11.55
N GLU A 443 0.21 0.17 12.42
CA GLU A 443 -1.25 0.26 12.41
C GLU A 443 -1.97 -1.10 12.41
N THR A 444 -1.35 -2.19 12.88
CA THR A 444 -2.01 -3.49 12.93
C THR A 444 -3.24 -3.43 13.86
N PRO A 445 -4.41 -3.95 13.44
CA PRO A 445 -5.58 -4.07 14.31
C PRO A 445 -5.30 -4.88 15.58
N ALA A 446 -4.30 -5.76 15.55
CA ALA A 446 -3.90 -6.57 16.70
C ALA A 446 -3.47 -5.72 17.90
N ILE A 447 -2.84 -4.55 17.68
CA ILE A 447 -2.47 -3.62 18.75
C ILE A 447 -3.71 -3.10 19.47
N ASP A 448 -4.72 -2.65 18.71
CA ASP A 448 -5.96 -2.09 19.29
C ASP A 448 -6.76 -3.17 20.04
N VAL A 449 -6.87 -4.37 19.46
CA VAL A 449 -7.55 -5.50 20.11
C VAL A 449 -6.83 -5.90 21.40
N CYS A 450 -5.51 -6.06 21.36
CA CYS A 450 -4.72 -6.41 22.55
C CYS A 450 -4.84 -5.33 23.63
N LYS A 451 -4.74 -4.04 23.27
CA LYS A 451 -4.88 -2.93 24.23
C LYS A 451 -6.28 -2.89 24.85
N GLY A 452 -7.33 -3.15 24.07
CA GLY A 452 -8.70 -3.26 24.57
C GLY A 452 -8.85 -4.37 25.62
N LEU A 453 -8.32 -5.57 25.31
CA LEU A 453 -8.40 -6.72 26.22
C LEU A 453 -7.52 -6.56 27.48
N LEU A 454 -6.34 -5.94 27.35
CA LEU A 454 -5.48 -5.59 28.48
C LEU A 454 -6.14 -4.55 29.40
N GLY A 455 -6.94 -3.63 28.83
CA GLY A 455 -7.76 -2.67 29.58
C GLY A 455 -8.70 -3.35 30.57
N ASP A 456 -9.23 -4.52 30.20
CA ASP A 456 -10.07 -5.38 31.04
C ASP A 456 -9.29 -6.49 31.78
N LYS A 457 -7.96 -6.31 31.92
CA LYS A 457 -7.04 -7.19 32.67
C LYS A 457 -6.93 -8.62 32.13
N ALA A 458 -7.13 -8.84 30.83
CA ALA A 458 -6.84 -10.13 30.22
C ALA A 458 -5.34 -10.46 30.27
N LYS A 459 -5.02 -11.76 30.31
CA LYS A 459 -3.66 -12.27 30.09
C LYS A 459 -3.53 -12.68 28.63
N ILE A 460 -2.68 -12.01 27.85
CA ILE A 460 -2.57 -12.24 26.42
C ILE A 460 -1.38 -13.14 26.12
N SER A 461 -1.59 -14.18 25.29
CA SER A 461 -0.55 -15.05 24.75
C SER A 461 -0.50 -14.92 23.25
N ILE A 462 0.58 -14.36 22.70
CA ILE A 462 0.68 -13.98 21.28
C ILE A 462 1.59 -14.97 20.55
N TYR A 463 1.17 -15.39 19.36
CA TYR A 463 2.02 -16.08 18.38
C TYR A 463 1.86 -15.41 17.01
N ASP A 464 2.99 -15.05 16.39
CA ASP A 464 3.06 -14.61 15.00
C ASP A 464 4.34 -15.21 14.36
N PRO A 465 4.28 -15.76 13.13
CA PRO A 465 5.43 -16.38 12.47
C PRO A 465 6.60 -15.46 12.12
N GLN A 466 6.36 -14.16 11.95
CA GLN A 466 7.34 -13.22 11.40
C GLN A 466 7.62 -12.02 12.31
N VAL A 467 6.78 -11.75 13.32
CA VAL A 467 6.99 -10.63 14.24
C VAL A 467 7.75 -11.07 15.49
N SER A 468 8.91 -10.46 15.74
CA SER A 468 9.72 -10.70 16.94
C SER A 468 9.03 -10.27 18.25
N GLU A 469 9.37 -10.93 19.35
CA GLU A 469 8.90 -10.56 20.70
C GLU A 469 9.24 -9.10 21.05
N GLU A 470 10.45 -8.63 20.72
CA GLU A 470 10.86 -7.26 21.01
C GLU A 470 9.98 -6.22 20.32
N GLN A 471 9.57 -6.50 19.07
CA GLN A 471 8.69 -5.63 18.30
C GLN A 471 7.27 -5.61 18.88
N ILE A 472 6.71 -6.78 19.22
CA ILE A 472 5.38 -6.89 19.86
C ILE A 472 5.35 -6.11 21.17
N GLN A 473 6.32 -6.34 22.05
CA GLN A 473 6.42 -5.68 23.35
C GLN A 473 6.54 -4.17 23.20
N ARG A 474 7.33 -3.71 22.21
CA ARG A 474 7.46 -2.28 21.88
C ARG A 474 6.13 -1.69 21.41
N ASP A 475 5.44 -2.33 20.47
CA ASP A 475 4.23 -1.76 19.86
C ASP A 475 3.05 -1.66 20.84
N LEU A 476 2.91 -2.63 21.74
CA LEU A 476 1.91 -2.58 22.81
C LEU A 476 2.22 -1.46 23.82
N ALA A 477 3.49 -1.08 23.95
CA ALA A 477 3.96 -0.04 24.82
C ALA A 477 3.84 1.39 24.23
N LEU A 478 3.88 1.52 22.90
CA LEU A 478 3.85 2.82 22.21
C LEU A 478 2.46 3.47 22.23
N LYS A 479 2.43 4.81 22.19
CA LYS A 479 1.18 5.55 21.96
C LYS A 479 0.84 5.57 20.46
N LYS A 480 -0.41 5.90 20.14
CA LYS A 480 -0.89 5.98 18.75
C LYS A 480 -0.04 6.99 17.95
N PHE A 481 0.40 6.57 16.76
CA PHE A 481 1.30 7.27 15.83
C PHE A 481 2.80 7.29 16.18
N ASP A 482 3.22 6.84 17.37
CA ASP A 482 4.66 6.83 17.70
C ASP A 482 5.46 5.87 16.80
N TRP A 483 4.82 4.81 16.28
CA TRP A 483 5.42 3.83 15.36
C TRP A 483 5.87 4.42 14.02
N ASP A 484 5.27 5.53 13.57
CA ASP A 484 5.63 6.17 12.30
C ASP A 484 6.98 6.90 12.40
N HIS A 485 7.40 7.27 13.61
CA HIS A 485 8.64 8.00 13.84
C HIS A 485 9.87 7.08 13.82
N PRO A 486 11.07 7.59 13.45
CA PRO A 486 12.30 6.81 13.52
C PRO A 486 12.53 6.19 14.89
N VAL A 487 13.01 4.95 14.92
CA VAL A 487 13.20 4.14 16.13
C VAL A 487 13.96 4.87 17.25
N HIS A 488 14.96 5.68 16.91
CA HIS A 488 15.76 6.43 17.90
C HIS A 488 15.01 7.60 18.55
N LEU A 489 13.83 7.98 18.05
CA LEU A 489 12.95 9.01 18.61
C LEU A 489 11.74 8.40 19.35
N GLN A 490 11.58 7.08 19.31
CA GLN A 490 10.51 6.39 20.02
C GLN A 490 10.86 6.24 21.51
N PRO A 491 9.88 6.34 22.44
CA PRO A 491 10.14 6.19 23.87
C PRO A 491 10.74 4.81 24.22
N THR A 492 11.76 4.78 25.07
CA THR A 492 12.35 3.54 25.59
C THR A 492 11.58 3.01 26.80
N SER A 493 10.76 1.98 26.56
CA SER A 493 10.17 1.02 27.52
C SER A 493 9.19 1.52 28.60
N PRO A 494 7.91 1.10 28.56
CA PRO A 494 7.07 0.92 29.73
C PRO A 494 7.25 -0.50 30.29
N THR A 495 7.73 -0.59 31.52
CA THR A 495 7.81 -1.82 32.33
C THR A 495 6.44 -2.41 32.70
N ALA A 496 5.33 -1.75 32.34
CA ALA A 496 3.98 -2.11 32.80
C ALA A 496 3.31 -3.26 32.01
N VAL A 497 3.66 -3.49 30.74
CA VAL A 497 2.97 -4.50 29.89
C VAL A 497 3.50 -5.92 30.09
N LYS A 498 4.75 -6.05 30.57
CA LYS A 498 5.47 -7.34 30.62
C LYS A 498 4.81 -8.43 31.47
N GLN A 499 3.97 -8.09 32.45
CA GLN A 499 3.36 -9.10 33.33
C GLN A 499 2.11 -9.75 32.73
N GLN A 500 1.46 -9.12 31.74
CA GLN A 500 0.19 -9.59 31.19
C GLN A 500 0.31 -10.12 29.76
N VAL A 501 1.46 -9.91 29.08
CA VAL A 501 1.69 -10.35 27.71
C VAL A 501 2.81 -11.37 27.66
N THR A 502 2.52 -12.56 27.13
CA THR A 502 3.50 -13.61 26.83
C THR A 502 3.58 -13.76 25.31
N VAL A 503 4.78 -13.72 24.75
CA VAL A 503 5.01 -14.07 23.34
C VAL A 503 5.52 -15.50 23.28
N THR A 504 4.97 -16.28 22.34
CA THR A 504 5.26 -17.71 22.18
C THR A 504 5.69 -17.98 20.75
N TRP A 505 6.39 -19.10 20.55
CA TRP A 505 6.96 -19.49 19.25
C TRP A 505 6.13 -20.55 18.52
N ASP A 506 4.98 -20.92 19.08
CA ASP A 506 4.11 -21.97 18.58
C ASP A 506 2.64 -21.70 18.95
N ALA A 507 1.73 -21.95 18.00
CA ALA A 507 0.30 -21.70 18.18
C ALA A 507 -0.34 -22.59 19.26
N TYR A 508 0.15 -23.80 19.49
CA TYR A 508 -0.39 -24.71 20.52
C TYR A 508 0.00 -24.23 21.93
N GLU A 509 1.22 -23.74 22.13
CA GLU A 509 1.62 -23.13 23.41
C GLU A 509 0.85 -21.82 23.69
N ALA A 510 0.62 -21.01 22.65
CA ALA A 510 -0.20 -19.81 22.77
C ALA A 510 -1.62 -20.15 23.28
N THR A 511 -2.23 -21.19 22.72
CA THR A 511 -3.62 -21.58 22.98
C THR A 511 -3.82 -22.49 24.20
N LYS A 512 -2.75 -23.14 24.70
CA LYS A 512 -2.81 -24.01 25.88
C LYS A 512 -3.34 -23.27 27.11
N GLY A 513 -4.40 -23.79 27.71
CA GLY A 513 -5.07 -23.21 28.88
C GLY A 513 -5.78 -21.86 28.59
N ALA A 514 -5.93 -21.46 27.33
CA ALA A 514 -6.66 -20.25 26.98
C ALA A 514 -8.18 -20.45 27.14
N HIS A 515 -8.89 -19.36 27.43
CA HIS A 515 -10.36 -19.31 27.45
C HIS A 515 -10.92 -18.93 26.08
N GLY A 516 -10.18 -18.09 25.34
CA GLY A 516 -10.53 -17.68 23.99
C GLY A 516 -9.30 -17.58 23.09
N VAL A 517 -9.51 -17.77 21.79
CA VAL A 517 -8.50 -17.54 20.75
C VAL A 517 -8.99 -16.45 19.81
N CYS A 518 -8.19 -15.40 19.58
CA CYS A 518 -8.45 -14.36 18.59
C CYS A 518 -7.51 -14.55 17.40
N ILE A 519 -8.04 -14.76 16.20
CA ILE A 519 -7.25 -14.80 14.96
C ILE A 519 -7.29 -13.42 14.33
N LEU A 520 -6.15 -12.71 14.33
CA LEU A 520 -6.08 -11.29 13.97
C LEU A 520 -5.26 -11.02 12.69
N THR A 521 -4.56 -12.04 12.17
CA THR A 521 -3.83 -12.00 10.90
C THR A 521 -4.10 -13.27 10.11
N GLU A 522 -4.30 -13.15 8.80
CA GLU A 522 -4.70 -14.24 7.91
C GLU A 522 -3.54 -15.16 7.48
N TRP A 523 -2.66 -15.56 8.40
CA TRP A 523 -1.59 -16.50 8.09
C TRP A 523 -2.15 -17.86 7.64
N ASP A 524 -1.66 -18.38 6.53
CA ASP A 524 -2.20 -19.61 5.91
C ASP A 524 -2.06 -20.84 6.84
N GLU A 525 -1.08 -20.84 7.75
CA GLU A 525 -0.91 -21.90 8.75
C GLU A 525 -2.07 -22.02 9.74
N PHE A 526 -2.76 -20.93 10.07
CA PHE A 526 -3.83 -20.96 11.08
C PHE A 526 -5.01 -21.80 10.61
N SER A 527 -5.31 -21.81 9.30
CA SER A 527 -6.35 -22.67 8.72
C SER A 527 -6.05 -24.17 8.79
N LYS A 528 -4.80 -24.55 9.10
CA LYS A 528 -4.29 -25.94 9.05
C LYS A 528 -3.95 -26.50 10.43
N LEU A 529 -4.18 -25.76 11.50
CA LEU A 529 -3.91 -26.20 12.86
C LEU A 529 -4.81 -27.37 13.27
N ASP A 530 -4.30 -28.22 14.17
CA ASP A 530 -5.10 -29.26 14.82
C ASP A 530 -5.98 -28.64 15.91
N TYR A 531 -7.19 -28.25 15.51
CA TYR A 531 -8.16 -27.62 16.41
C TYR A 531 -8.75 -28.57 17.45
N VAL A 532 -8.68 -29.89 17.24
CA VAL A 532 -9.09 -30.87 18.27
C VAL A 532 -8.09 -30.82 19.42
N LYS A 533 -6.80 -30.88 19.10
CA LYS A 533 -5.72 -30.73 20.09
C LYS A 533 -5.79 -29.39 20.82
N ILE A 534 -6.06 -28.29 20.10
CA ILE A 534 -6.25 -26.97 20.71
C ILE A 534 -7.44 -27.01 21.68
N TYR A 535 -8.58 -27.53 21.23
CA TYR A 535 -9.80 -27.62 22.05
C TYR A 535 -9.55 -28.37 23.35
N GLU A 536 -8.96 -29.57 23.29
CA GLU A 536 -8.68 -30.42 24.45
C GLU A 536 -7.86 -29.70 25.52
N ASN A 537 -6.94 -28.83 25.09
CA ASN A 537 -6.02 -28.11 25.98
C ASN A 537 -6.53 -26.73 26.42
N MET A 538 -7.70 -26.28 25.98
CA MET A 538 -8.30 -25.01 26.39
C MET A 538 -9.22 -25.14 27.61
N GLN A 539 -9.44 -24.02 28.30
CA GLN A 539 -10.48 -23.92 29.34
C GLN A 539 -11.88 -24.00 28.70
N LYS A 540 -12.87 -24.48 29.45
CA LYS A 540 -14.24 -24.64 28.98
C LYS A 540 -15.18 -23.65 29.68
N PRO A 541 -16.17 -23.07 28.98
CA PRO A 541 -16.39 -23.15 27.53
C PRO A 541 -15.26 -22.49 26.72
N ALA A 542 -14.89 -23.09 25.59
CA ALA A 542 -13.77 -22.63 24.75
C ALA A 542 -14.28 -21.77 23.60
N PHE A 543 -13.74 -20.56 23.47
CA PHE A 543 -14.17 -19.59 22.46
C PHE A 543 -13.13 -19.43 21.34
N ILE A 544 -13.61 -19.25 20.11
CA ILE A 544 -12.78 -18.79 18.99
C ILE A 544 -13.44 -17.56 18.36
N PHE A 545 -12.65 -16.50 18.19
CA PHE A 545 -13.01 -15.25 17.55
C PHE A 545 -12.14 -15.06 16.30
N ASP A 546 -12.71 -15.37 15.14
CA ASP A 546 -12.05 -15.21 13.85
C ASP A 546 -12.26 -13.80 13.30
N GLY A 547 -11.23 -12.97 13.42
CA GLY A 547 -11.19 -11.61 12.87
C GLY A 547 -10.84 -11.55 11.38
N ARG A 548 -10.57 -12.69 10.73
CA ARG A 548 -10.06 -12.74 9.35
C ARG A 548 -10.81 -13.72 8.44
N ASN A 549 -11.76 -14.48 8.97
CA ASN A 549 -12.55 -15.48 8.24
C ASN A 549 -11.67 -16.56 7.56
N VAL A 550 -10.64 -17.04 8.26
CA VAL A 550 -9.68 -18.04 7.75
C VAL A 550 -9.98 -19.46 8.20
N ILE A 551 -10.94 -19.67 9.11
CA ILE A 551 -11.32 -20.99 9.61
C ILE A 551 -12.74 -21.37 9.18
N ASP A 552 -13.05 -22.67 9.29
CA ASP A 552 -14.39 -23.21 9.07
C ASP A 552 -15.18 -23.20 10.40
N PRO A 553 -16.17 -22.29 10.56
CA PRO A 553 -16.89 -22.17 11.83
C PRO A 553 -17.73 -23.41 12.15
N GLN A 554 -18.22 -24.13 11.13
CA GLN A 554 -19.07 -25.30 11.34
C GLN A 554 -18.25 -26.45 11.92
N LYS A 555 -17.09 -26.75 11.34
CA LYS A 555 -16.19 -27.78 11.86
C LYS A 555 -15.76 -27.51 13.30
N LEU A 556 -15.49 -26.24 13.63
CA LEU A 556 -15.09 -25.88 14.99
C LEU A 556 -16.25 -26.00 16.00
N ARG A 557 -17.48 -25.70 15.59
CA ARG A 557 -18.68 -25.95 16.41
C ARG A 557 -18.89 -27.45 16.65
N GLU A 558 -18.64 -28.29 15.65
CA GLU A 558 -18.72 -29.75 15.78
C GLU A 558 -17.69 -30.31 16.79
N ILE A 559 -16.51 -29.71 16.89
CA ILE A 559 -15.51 -30.02 17.93
C ILE A 559 -16.00 -29.58 19.33
N GLY A 560 -16.81 -28.52 19.40
CA GLY A 560 -17.39 -28.00 20.64
C GLY A 560 -16.95 -26.58 21.00
N PHE A 561 -16.32 -25.83 20.09
CA PHE A 561 -16.04 -24.42 20.27
C PHE A 561 -17.30 -23.56 20.15
N ILE A 562 -17.33 -22.46 20.90
CA ILE A 562 -18.24 -21.34 20.63
C ILE A 562 -17.53 -20.40 19.66
N VAL A 563 -18.08 -20.25 18.46
CA VAL A 563 -17.38 -19.57 17.35
C VAL A 563 -18.05 -18.26 16.98
N PHE A 564 -17.27 -17.19 17.03
CA PHE A 564 -17.58 -15.92 16.39
C PHE A 564 -16.67 -15.72 15.18
N SER A 565 -17.24 -15.40 14.02
CA SER A 565 -16.50 -15.01 12.82
C SER A 565 -17.13 -13.74 12.26
N ILE A 566 -16.30 -12.76 11.91
CA ILE A 566 -16.78 -11.45 11.46
C ILE A 566 -17.73 -11.59 10.27
N GLY A 567 -18.92 -10.99 10.40
CA GLY A 567 -19.92 -10.95 9.35
C GLY A 567 -20.62 -12.27 9.04
N LYS A 568 -20.45 -13.30 9.87
CA LYS A 568 -21.17 -14.58 9.71
C LYS A 568 -22.37 -14.69 10.66
N PRO A 569 -23.32 -15.59 10.40
CA PRO A 569 -24.40 -15.89 11.33
C PRO A 569 -23.86 -16.27 12.71
N LEU A 570 -24.35 -15.57 13.74
CA LEU A 570 -23.92 -15.79 15.13
C LEU A 570 -24.21 -17.21 15.58
N ASP A 571 -23.27 -17.75 16.36
CA ASP A 571 -23.48 -18.98 17.12
C ASP A 571 -24.73 -18.86 17.99
N PRO A 572 -25.57 -19.93 18.13
CA PRO A 572 -26.72 -19.90 19.02
C PRO A 572 -26.39 -19.39 20.43
N TRP A 573 -25.23 -19.73 20.98
CA TRP A 573 -24.77 -19.24 22.29
C TRP A 573 -24.63 -17.72 22.33
N LEU A 574 -24.24 -17.10 21.22
CA LEU A 574 -23.93 -15.68 21.12
C LEU A 574 -25.14 -14.81 20.75
N LYS A 575 -26.22 -15.41 20.22
CA LYS A 575 -27.42 -14.68 19.77
C LYS A 575 -28.14 -13.97 20.92
N ASP A 576 -28.20 -14.62 22.08
CA ASP A 576 -28.93 -14.11 23.25
C ASP A 576 -28.06 -13.23 24.16
N MET A 577 -26.77 -13.07 23.84
CA MET A 577 -25.88 -12.17 24.58
C MET A 577 -25.88 -10.78 23.96
N PRO A 578 -26.13 -9.72 24.76
CA PRO A 578 -26.07 -8.36 24.25
C PRO A 578 -24.66 -8.06 23.73
N ALA A 579 -24.57 -7.50 22.52
CA ALA A 579 -23.35 -6.81 22.11
C ALA A 579 -23.26 -5.55 22.98
N MET A 580 -22.25 -5.44 23.84
CA MET A 580 -22.04 -4.19 24.59
C MET A 580 -21.80 -3.05 23.60
N VAL A 581 -22.60 -1.99 23.73
CA VAL A 581 -22.51 -0.76 22.92
C VAL A 581 -21.40 0.13 23.48
#